data_AF-A0A7Y6K5T8-F1
#
_entry.id   AF-A0A7Y6K5T8-F1
#
_cell.length_a   1.000
_cell.length_b   1.000
_cell.length_c   1.000
_cell.angle_alpha   90.00
_cell.angle_beta   90.00
_cell.angle_gamma   90.00
#
_symmetry.space_group_name_H-M   'P 1'
#
loop_
_entity.id
_entity.type
_entity.pdbx_description
1 polymer ?
#
loop_
_entity_poly.entity_id
_entity_poly.type
_entity_poly.pdbx_seq_one_letter_code
_entity_poly.pdbx_strand_id
1 'polypeptide(L)' 'MKLMPLHDRVVLRRVPPERTTAAGIVIPDTAVEKPDEGEVIAIGPGRRLEDDRPCAPDVNVGDRVLFGAAP' A
#
# COMPACT_ATOMS: atom_id res chain seq x y z
N MET A 1 -16.23 9.91 -1.00
CA MET A 1 -16.52 8.48 -0.74
C MET A 1 -15.56 8.00 0.35
N LYS A 2 -16.05 7.46 1.48
CA LYS A 2 -15.20 6.96 2.56
C LYS A 2 -15.05 5.46 2.39
N LEU A 3 -13.90 5.03 1.86
CA LEU A 3 -13.59 3.61 1.68
C LEU A 3 -13.16 3.02 3.03
N MET A 4 -13.93 2.06 3.55
CA MET A 4 -13.63 1.40 4.82
C MET A 4 -13.30 -0.08 4.56
N PRO A 5 -12.02 -0.48 4.63
CA PRO A 5 -11.65 -1.88 4.53
C PRO A 5 -12.15 -2.69 5.73
N LEU A 6 -12.45 -3.97 5.49
CA LEU A 6 -12.94 -4.91 6.49
C LEU A 6 -11.81 -5.80 7.00
N HIS A 7 -11.90 -6.23 8.26
CA HIS A 7 -10.95 -7.13 8.90
C HIS A 7 -9.50 -6.61 8.83
N ASP A 8 -8.55 -7.45 8.42
CA ASP A 8 -7.12 -7.20 8.31
C ASP A 8 -6.71 -6.55 6.97
N ARG A 9 -7.67 -6.03 6.21
CA ARG A 9 -7.38 -5.39 4.92
C ARG A 9 -6.89 -3.96 5.12
N VAL A 10 -5.92 -3.59 4.29
CA VAL A 10 -5.37 -2.24 4.20
C VAL A 10 -5.52 -1.77 2.77
N VAL A 11 -5.98 -0.54 2.58
CA VAL A 11 -6.06 0.06 1.25
C VAL A 11 -4.87 0.97 1.05
N LEU A 12 -4.16 0.73 -0.05
CA LEU A 12 -3.00 1.51 -0.46
C LEU A 12 -3.33 2.30 -1.73
N ARG A 13 -2.81 3.52 -1.81
CA ARG A 13 -2.67 4.27 -3.05
C ARG A 13 -1.24 4.08 -3.55
N ARG A 14 -1.09 3.50 -4.74
CA ARG A 14 0.24 3.34 -5.36
C ARG A 14 0.88 4.71 -5.58
N VAL A 15 2.16 4.83 -5.24
CA VAL A 15 2.92 6.02 -5.60
C VAL A 15 3.17 6.01 -7.11
N PRO A 16 3.20 7.18 -7.77
CA PRO A 16 3.59 7.24 -9.16
C PRO A 16 5.05 6.79 -9.31
N PRO A 17 5.37 6.02 -10.35
CA PRO A 17 6.73 5.57 -10.61
C PRO A 17 7.63 6.76 -10.97
N GLU A 18 8.89 6.70 -10.55
CA GLU A 18 9.88 7.71 -10.92
C GLU A 18 10.14 7.65 -12.43
N ARG A 19 9.80 8.73 -13.13
CA ARG A 19 10.03 8.87 -14.59
C ARG A 19 11.50 9.08 -14.95
N THR A 20 12.31 9.48 -13.99
CA THR A 20 13.71 9.81 -14.20
C THR A 20 14.54 9.07 -13.19
N THR A 21 15.49 8.26 -13.65
CA THR A 21 16.42 7.57 -12.77
C THR A 21 17.42 8.56 -12.15
N ALA A 22 18.12 8.16 -11.08
CA ALA A 22 19.17 8.96 -10.46
C ALA A 22 20.29 9.39 -11.45
N ALA A 23 20.42 8.70 -12.59
CA ALA A 23 21.37 9.01 -13.66
C ALA A 23 20.82 9.96 -14.74
N GLY A 24 19.59 10.46 -14.60
CA GLY A 24 18.95 11.38 -15.56
C GLY A 24 18.30 10.69 -16.76
N ILE A 25 18.13 9.37 -16.75
CA ILE A 25 17.52 8.62 -17.85
C ILE A 25 15.99 8.67 -17.72
N VAL A 26 15.31 9.12 -18.78
CA VAL A 26 13.84 9.13 -18.84
C VAL A 26 13.32 7.75 -19.21
N ILE A 27 12.53 7.14 -18.33
CA ILE A 27 11.90 5.83 -18.58
C ILE A 27 10.63 6.06 -19.41
N PRO A 28 10.49 5.45 -20.60
CA PRO A 28 9.26 5.54 -21.38
C PRO A 28 8.11 4.83 -20.67
N ASP A 29 6.88 5.32 -20.85
CA ASP A 29 5.68 4.81 -20.15
C ASP A 29 5.45 3.29 -20.30
N THR A 30 6.04 2.66 -21.34
CA THR A 30 5.97 1.21 -21.61
C THR A 30 6.93 0.36 -20.76
N ALA A 31 7.97 0.95 -20.18
CA ALA A 31 8.99 0.28 -19.36
C ALA A 31 8.81 0.56 -17.86
N VAL A 32 7.69 1.19 -17.49
CA VAL A 32 7.36 1.55 -16.13
C VAL A 32 6.92 0.31 -15.36
N GLU A 33 7.80 -0.19 -14.50
CA GLU A 33 7.47 -1.25 -13.56
C GLU A 33 6.46 -0.72 -12.53
N LYS A 34 5.48 -1.54 -12.18
CA LYS A 34 4.47 -1.17 -11.19
C LYS A 34 5.21 -1.01 -9.85
N PRO A 35 5.21 0.18 -9.24
CA PRO A 35 5.92 0.35 -7.98
C PRO A 35 5.25 -0.54 -6.92
N ASP A 36 6.10 -1.32 -6.25
CA ASP A 36 5.78 -2.13 -5.07
C ASP A 36 5.61 -1.27 -3.81
N GLU A 37 5.50 0.05 -3.98
CA GLU A 37 5.34 1.02 -2.90
C GLU A 37 3.98 1.72 -3.00
N GLY A 38 3.42 2.01 -1.84
CA GLY A 38 2.15 2.71 -1.72
C GLY A 38 1.99 3.43 -0.40
N GLU A 39 1.09 4.41 -0.40
CA GLU A 39 0.68 5.14 0.80
C GLU A 39 -0.61 4.54 1.35
N VAL A 40 -0.67 4.32 2.66
CA VAL A 40 -1.85 3.80 3.34
C VAL A 40 -2.95 4.87 3.39
N ILE A 41 -4.09 4.60 2.75
CA ILE A 41 -5.23 5.52 2.74
C ILE A 41 -6.36 5.11 3.70
N ALA A 42 -6.44 3.82 4.03
CA ALA A 42 -7.44 3.30 4.96
C ALA A 42 -6.99 1.96 5.55
N ILE A 43 -7.34 1.74 6.82
CA ILE A 43 -6.94 0.56 7.59
C ILE A 43 -8.20 -0.08 8.19
N GLY A 44 -8.27 -1.41 8.11
CA GLY A 44 -9.35 -2.18 8.70
C GLY A 44 -9.15 -2.38 10.21
N PRO A 45 -10.17 -2.87 10.93
CA PRO A 45 -10.10 -3.09 12.38
C PRO A 45 -9.08 -4.16 12.80
N GLY A 46 -8.48 -4.89 11.85
CA GLY A 46 -7.50 -5.93 12.09
C GLY A 46 -8.09 -7.34 12.11
N ARG A 47 -7.20 -8.35 12.21
CA ARG A 47 -7.60 -9.76 12.30
C ARG A 47 -8.27 -10.01 13.64
N ARG A 48 -9.38 -10.74 13.66
CA ARG A 48 -9.97 -11.21 14.93
C ARG A 48 -9.18 -12.41 15.45
N LEU A 49 -8.79 -12.32 16.72
CA LEU A 49 -8.19 -13.42 17.47
C LEU A 49 -9.27 -14.38 17.96
N GLU A 50 -8.86 -15.55 18.46
CA GLU A 50 -9.79 -16.57 19.00
C GLU A 50 -10.63 -16.05 20.19
N ASP A 51 -10.12 -15.06 20.91
CA ASP A 51 -10.83 -14.37 22.01
C ASP A 51 -11.79 -13.25 21.54
N ASP A 52 -12.12 -13.18 20.24
CA ASP A 52 -12.91 -12.12 19.58
C ASP A 52 -12.31 -10.69 19.71
N ARG A 53 -11.06 -10.59 20.20
CA ARG A 53 -10.31 -9.33 20.25
C ARG A 53 -9.71 -9.00 18.88
N PRO A 54 -9.79 -7.72 18.43
CA PRO A 54 -9.10 -7.30 17.23
C PRO A 54 -7.59 -7.19 17.48
N CYS A 55 -6.79 -7.82 16.62
CA CYS A 55 -5.35 -7.58 16.51
C CYS A 55 -5.12 -6.40 15.58
N ALA A 56 -4.74 -5.25 16.14
CA ALA A 56 -4.54 -4.02 15.40
C ALA A 56 -3.38 -4.15 14.39
N PRO A 57 -3.51 -3.60 13.17
CA PRO A 57 -2.41 -3.52 12.22
C PRO A 57 -1.30 -2.59 12.72
N ASP A 58 -0.03 -2.91 12.44
CA ASP A 58 1.14 -2.11 12.82
C ASP A 58 1.37 -0.86 11.94
N VAL A 59 0.49 -0.63 10.95
CA VAL A 59 0.58 0.47 9.99
C VAL A 59 -0.49 1.52 10.29
N ASN A 60 -0.18 2.78 10.02
CA ASN A 60 -1.06 3.93 10.20
C ASN A 60 -1.45 4.57 8.86
N VAL A 61 -2.54 5.36 8.86
CA VAL A 61 -2.95 6.12 7.68
C VAL A 61 -1.90 7.19 7.39
N GLY A 62 -1.42 7.25 6.15
CA GLY A 62 -0.34 8.11 5.71
C GLY A 62 1.03 7.44 5.67
N ASP A 63 1.17 6.21 6.20
CA ASP A 63 2.44 5.50 6.13
C ASP A 63 2.76 5.07 4.69
N ARG A 64 4.05 5.15 4.34
CA ARG A 64 4.58 4.61 3.07
C ARG A 64 5.06 3.19 3.32
N VAL A 65 4.44 2.24 2.63
CA VAL A 65 4.71 0.82 2.80
C VAL A 65 5.17 0.19 1.49
N LEU A 66 6.12 -0.73 1.61
CA LEU A 66 6.49 -1.65 0.54
C LEU A 66 5.58 -2.88 0.64
N PHE A 67 4.94 -3.27 -0.45
CA PHE A 67 4.11 -4.46 -0.56
C PHE A 67 4.63 -5.32 -1.71
N GLY A 68 4.75 -6.63 -1.48
CA GLY A 68 5.07 -7.53 -2.58
C GLY A 68 3.90 -7.56 -3.56
N ALA A 69 4.17 -7.37 -4.86
CA ALA A 69 3.20 -7.67 -5.90
C ALA A 69 2.65 -9.09 -5.66
N ALA A 70 1.35 -9.20 -5.39
CA ALA A 70 0.69 -10.50 -5.40
C ALA A 70 0.90 -11.12 -6.80
N PRO A 71 1.29 -12.40 -6.89
CA PRO A 71 1.45 -13.10 -8.17
C PRO A 71 0.14 -13.12 -8.98
#